data_AF-A0A397JE81-F1
#
_entry.id   AF-A0A397JE81-F1
#
_cell.length_a   1.000
_cell.length_b   1.000
_cell.length_c   1.000
_cell.angle_alpha   90.00
_cell.angle_beta   90.00
_cell.angle_gamma   90.00
#
_symmetry.space_group_name_H-M   'P 1'
#
loop_
_entity.id
_entity.type
_entity.pdbx_description
1 polymer ?
#
loop_
_entity_poly.entity_id
_entity_poly.type
_entity_poly.pdbx_seq_one_letter_code
_entity_poly.pdbx_strand_id
1 'polypeptide(L)'
;MVQKNSGPCSIQNCNSQGSRFCQFIPLAHKKTQKNGNYKYYIYLKIGQQLCHTHYMRIVEADSNEKLKSQEPKNYSFVEQVTMLTKVLY
;
A
#
# COMPACT_ATOMS: atom_id res chain seq x y z
N MET A 1 13.60 22.04 8.50
CA MET A 1 12.55 22.03 7.46
C MET A 1 12.51 20.63 6.85
N VAL A 2 11.35 19.96 6.75
CA VAL A 2 11.27 18.67 6.03
C VAL A 2 11.41 18.97 4.54
N GLN A 3 12.41 18.38 3.90
CA GLN A 3 12.64 18.58 2.47
C GLN A 3 11.45 18.00 1.70
N LYS A 4 10.80 18.84 0.88
CA LYS A 4 9.70 18.39 0.01
C LYS A 4 10.28 17.53 -1.11
N ASN A 5 9.67 16.38 -1.31
CA ASN A 5 9.94 15.50 -2.44
C ASN A 5 9.19 16.05 -3.66
N SER A 6 9.93 16.50 -4.67
CA SER A 6 9.38 17.18 -5.85
C SER A 6 9.30 16.29 -7.10
N GLY A 7 9.67 15.01 -6.99
CA GLY A 7 9.74 14.08 -8.12
C GLY A 7 11.02 14.25 -8.94
N PRO A 8 11.12 13.56 -10.12
CA PRO A 8 10.10 12.75 -10.78
C PRO A 8 9.94 11.33 -10.19
N CYS A 9 8.87 10.64 -10.59
CA CYS A 9 8.72 9.22 -10.27
C CYS A 9 9.75 8.39 -11.06
N SER A 10 10.50 7.55 -10.36
CA SER A 10 11.56 6.71 -10.96
C SER A 10 11.05 5.44 -11.64
N ILE A 11 9.73 5.27 -11.77
CA ILE A 11 9.14 4.15 -12.50
C ILE A 11 9.16 4.46 -13.98
N GLN A 12 9.59 3.49 -14.78
CA GLN A 12 9.63 3.62 -16.24
C GLN A 12 8.21 3.89 -16.78
N ASN A 13 8.10 4.80 -17.74
CA ASN A 13 6.83 5.21 -18.36
C ASN A 13 5.79 5.78 -17.37
N CYS A 14 6.24 6.36 -16.24
CA CYS A 14 5.34 7.07 -15.33
C CYS A 14 5.15 8.53 -15.74
N ASN A 15 3.93 8.88 -16.17
CA ASN A 15 3.52 10.26 -16.47
C ASN A 15 2.67 10.87 -15.34
N SER A 16 2.92 10.50 -14.09
CA SER A 16 2.17 11.03 -12.96
C SER A 16 2.40 12.53 -12.83
N GLN A 17 1.33 13.32 -13.02
CA GLN A 17 1.34 14.77 -12.76
C GLN A 17 1.04 15.12 -11.29
N GLY A 18 1.08 14.12 -10.39
CA GLY A 18 0.79 14.34 -8.98
C GLY A 18 1.86 15.20 -8.30
N SER A 19 1.47 15.95 -7.28
CA SER A 19 2.38 16.77 -6.48
C SER A 19 2.99 16.03 -5.28
N ARG A 20 2.57 14.78 -5.03
CA ARG A 20 2.98 13.98 -3.88
C ARG A 20 3.94 12.89 -4.30
N PHE A 21 5.20 13.04 -3.87
CA PHE A 21 6.26 12.06 -4.07
C PHE A 21 6.77 11.52 -2.74
N CYS A 22 7.08 10.24 -2.73
CA CYS A 22 7.63 9.52 -1.60
C CYS A 22 9.04 9.06 -1.96
N GLN A 23 10.02 9.35 -1.10
CA GLN A 23 11.37 8.85 -1.30
C GLN A 23 11.43 7.35 -0.98
N PHE A 24 12.13 6.62 -1.84
CA PHE A 24 12.43 5.22 -1.66
C PHE A 24 13.60 5.08 -0.68
N ILE A 25 13.27 5.09 0.61
CA ILE A 25 14.23 5.01 1.72
C ILE A 25 14.65 3.54 1.98
N PRO A 26 15.71 3.28 2.76
CA PRO A 26 16.15 1.91 3.08
C PRO A 26 15.05 1.04 3.69
N LEU A 27 14.15 1.62 4.50
CA LEU A 27 13.02 0.90 5.08
C LEU A 27 12.04 0.43 4.00
N ALA A 28 11.74 1.29 3.02
CA ALA A 28 10.88 0.94 1.88
C ALA A 28 11.51 -0.18 1.05
N HIS A 29 12.81 -0.10 0.80
CA HIS A 29 13.56 -1.15 0.10
C HIS A 29 13.46 -2.51 0.80
N LYS A 30 13.73 -2.58 2.11
CA LYS A 30 13.57 -3.81 2.91
C LYS A 30 12.14 -4.38 2.83
N LYS A 31 11.13 -3.50 2.86
CA LYS A 31 9.72 -3.91 2.75
C LYS A 31 9.43 -4.52 1.37
N THR A 32 9.88 -3.89 0.28
CA THR A 32 9.72 -4.45 -1.07
C THR A 32 10.43 -5.79 -1.28
N GLN A 33 11.56 -6.02 -0.61
CA GLN A 33 12.24 -7.31 -0.63
C GLN A 33 11.43 -8.39 0.09
N LYS A 34 10.89 -8.07 1.27
CA LYS A 34 10.06 -8.98 2.06
C LYS A 34 8.78 -9.39 1.32
N ASN A 35 8.15 -8.43 0.64
CA ASN A 35 6.90 -8.64 -0.10
C ASN A 35 7.15 -9.28 -1.49
N GLY A 36 8.41 -9.52 -1.88
CA GLY A 36 8.77 -10.11 -3.18
C GLY A 36 8.65 -9.18 -4.40
N ASN A 37 8.01 -8.01 -4.25
CA ASN A 37 7.80 -7.05 -5.33
C ASN A 37 9.10 -6.48 -5.91
N TYR A 38 10.20 -6.46 -5.14
CA TYR A 38 11.47 -5.90 -5.60
C TYR A 38 11.99 -6.57 -6.88
N LYS A 39 11.63 -7.84 -7.14
CA LYS A 39 12.02 -8.58 -8.35
C LYS A 39 11.57 -7.90 -9.65
N TYR A 40 10.46 -7.16 -9.63
CA TYR A 40 9.94 -6.44 -10.80
C TYR A 40 10.52 -5.03 -10.96
N TYR A 41 11.18 -4.52 -9.91
CA TYR A 41 11.66 -3.15 -9.82
C TYR A 41 13.14 -3.09 -9.42
N ILE A 42 13.95 -4.02 -9.91
CA ILE A 42 15.39 -4.13 -9.57
C ILE A 42 16.19 -2.87 -9.92
N TYR A 43 15.70 -2.07 -10.86
CA TYR A 43 16.30 -0.80 -11.26
C TYR A 43 16.08 0.32 -10.22
N LEU A 44 15.16 0.13 -9.26
CA LEU A 44 14.82 1.11 -8.24
C LEU A 44 15.90 1.12 -7.15
N LYS A 45 16.50 2.30 -6.95
CA LYS A 45 17.61 2.52 -6.00
C LYS A 45 17.16 3.36 -4.81
N ILE A 46 17.78 3.13 -3.66
CA ILE A 46 17.56 3.96 -2.47
C ILE A 46 17.85 5.42 -2.79
N GLY A 47 17.00 6.32 -2.30
CA GLY A 47 17.11 7.76 -2.51
C GLY A 47 16.30 8.28 -3.71
N GLN A 48 15.90 7.39 -4.64
CA GLN A 48 14.97 7.73 -5.72
C GLN A 48 13.58 8.07 -5.19
N GLN A 49 12.76 8.73 -6.02
CA GLN A 49 11.42 9.12 -5.64
C GLN A 49 10.36 8.38 -6.46
N LEU A 50 9.23 8.09 -5.83
CA LEU A 50 8.06 7.46 -6.43
C LEU A 50 6.87 8.40 -6.27
N CYS A 51 5.98 8.46 -7.27
CA CYS A 51 4.67 9.06 -7.04
C CYS A 51 3.91 8.23 -6.00
N HIS A 52 2.97 8.88 -5.30
CA HIS A 52 2.23 8.25 -4.22
C HIS A 52 1.59 6.90 -4.62
N THR A 53 0.97 6.85 -5.81
CA THR A 53 0.33 5.62 -6.33
C THR A 53 1.32 4.48 -6.50
N HIS A 54 2.49 4.73 -7.10
CA HIS A 54 3.52 3.71 -7.25
C HIS A 54 4.13 3.31 -5.93
N TYR A 55 4.36 4.25 -5.02
CA TYR A 55 4.85 3.93 -3.69
C TYR A 55 3.90 2.96 -2.98
N MET A 56 2.60 3.25 -2.99
CA MET A 56 1.60 2.39 -2.35
C MET A 56 1.55 0.99 -2.98
N ARG A 57 1.59 0.91 -4.31
CA ARG A 57 1.55 -0.38 -5.02
C ARG A 57 2.79 -1.23 -4.80
N ILE A 58 3.96 -0.62 -4.65
CA ILE A 58 5.25 -1.32 -4.59
C ILE A 58 5.63 -1.65 -3.15
N VAL A 59 5.57 -0.65 -2.27
CA VAL A 59 6.06 -0.70 -0.88
C VAL A 59 4.96 -1.12 0.11
N GLU A 60 3.72 -0.70 -0.13
CA GLU A 60 2.57 -0.94 0.75
C GLU A 60 1.57 -1.97 0.17
N ALA A 61 2.05 -2.86 -0.71
CA ALA A 61 1.19 -3.85 -1.38
C ALA A 61 0.39 -4.71 -0.39
N ASP A 62 1.03 -5.22 0.67
CA ASP A 62 0.38 -6.08 1.67
C ASP A 62 -0.66 -5.32 2.51
N SER A 63 -0.48 -4.01 2.69
CA SER A 63 -1.44 -3.15 3.38
C SER A 63 -2.74 -3.04 2.59
N ASN A 64 -2.67 -3.05 1.25
CA ASN A 64 -3.85 -3.01 0.38
C ASN A 64 -4.61 -4.34 0.32
N GLU A 65 -3.92 -5.49 0.40
CA GLU A 65 -4.57 -6.80 0.44
C GLU A 65 -5.36 -7.01 1.74
N LYS A 66 -4.83 -6.54 2.88
CA LYS A 66 -5.57 -6.54 4.15
C LYS A 66 -6.86 -5.71 4.11
N LEU A 67 -6.84 -4.58 3.40
CA LEU A 67 -8.03 -3.74 3.22
C LEU A 67 -9.09 -4.43 2.34
N LYS A 68 -8.69 -5.15 1.30
CA LYS A 68 -9.62 -5.95 0.48
C LYS A 68 -10.23 -7.13 1.23
N SER A 69 -9.51 -7.72 2.18
CA SER A 69 -10.05 -8.80 3.02
C SER A 69 -11.10 -8.34 4.05
N GLN A 70 -11.31 -7.03 4.19
CA GLN A 70 -12.43 -6.43 4.91
C GLN A 70 -13.58 -6.10 3.96
N GLU A 71 -13.97 -7.03 3.08
CA GLU A 71 -15.32 -6.95 2.54
C GLU A 71 -16.30 -7.08 3.72
N PRO A 72 -17.36 -6.26 3.78
CA PRO A 72 -18.37 -6.41 4.81
C PRO A 72 -18.93 -7.83 4.69
N LYS A 73 -18.70 -8.65 5.72
CA LYS A 73 -19.33 -9.96 5.83
C LYS A 73 -20.84 -9.73 5.74
N ASN A 74 -21.45 -10.16 4.64
CA ASN A 74 -22.90 -10.17 4.48
C ASN A 74 -23.45 -11.27 5.38
N TYR A 75 -23.62 -10.96 6.66
CA TYR A 75 -24.26 -11.85 7.60
C TYR A 75 -25.73 -11.99 7.22
N SER A 76 -26.19 -13.23 7.08
CA SER A 76 -27.60 -13.54 6.90
C SER A 76 -28.42 -13.03 8.09
N PHE A 77 -29.71 -12.75 7.87
CA PHE A 77 -30.62 -12.29 8.93
C PHE A 77 -30.59 -13.22 10.16
N VAL A 78 -30.49 -14.53 9.93
CA VAL A 78 -30.41 -15.54 10.99
C VAL A 78 -29.12 -15.37 11.81
N GLU A 79 -27.97 -15.15 11.17
CA GLU A 79 -26.70 -14.90 11.86
C GLU A 79 -26.75 -13.62 12.70
N GLN A 80 -27.37 -12.57 12.18
CA GLN A 80 -27.55 -11.30 12.91
C GLN A 80 -28.41 -11.50 14.18
N VAL A 81 -29.53 -12.23 14.06
CA VAL A 81 -30.40 -12.55 15.21
C VAL A 81 -29.65 -13.41 16.24
N THR A 82 -28.91 -14.42 15.81
CA THR A 82 -28.13 -15.27 16.73
C THR A 82 -27.00 -14.54 17.45
N MET A 83 -26.37 -13.54 16.82
CA MET A 83 -25.36 -12.70 17.48
C MET A 83 -25.98 -11.82 18.55
N LEU A 84 -27.16 -11.24 18.29
CA LEU A 84 -27.87 -10.39 19.24
C LEU A 84 -28.39 -11.18 20.46
N THR A 85 -28.86 -12.41 20.25
CA THR A 85 -29.40 -13.24 21.35
C THR A 85 -28.31 -13.86 22.22
N LYS A 86 -27.10 -14.09 21.70
CA LYS A 86 -25.96 -14.60 22.48
C LYS A 86 -25.39 -13.61 23.49
N VAL A 87 -25.66 -12.32 23.36
CA VAL A 87 -25.17 -11.27 24.29
C VAL A 87 -26.11 -11.13 25.51
N LEU A 88 -27.31 -11.72 25.45
CA LEU A 88 -28.36 -11.58 26.46
C LEU A 88 -28.38 -12.72 27.51
N TYR A 89 -27.44 -13.66 27.45
CA TYR A 89 -27.23 -14.73 28.44
C TYR A 89 -25.79 -14.69 28.97
#